data_AF-A0A3C0DK41-F1
#
_entry.id   AF-A0A3C0DK41-F1
#
_cell.length_a   1.000
_cell.length_b   1.000
_cell.length_c   1.000
_cell.angle_alpha   90.00
_cell.angle_beta   90.00
_cell.angle_gamma   90.00
#
_symmetry.space_group_name_H-M   'P 1'
#
loop_
_entity.id
_entity.type
_entity.pdbx_description
1 polymer ?
#
loop_
_entity_poly.entity_id
_entity_poly.type
_entity_poly.pdbx_seq_one_letter_code
_entity_poly.pdbx_strand_id
1 'polypeptide(L)'
;SRVVPAPNTRVRIEMAIEAAIKAKDIFEAGRLITDCVGNGLPSYEAAPAAVGIFVAGGGCPENTVIGGANIGGDSDTIANMAGAMAGALTGIDTVPLDLYRSVSEKNNLKLHDLAVRMAQSQSKRK
;
A
#
# COMPACT_ATOMS: atom_id res chain seq x y z
N SER A 1 6.08 0.43 31.10
CA SER A 1 6.08 0.35 29.62
C SER A 1 7.50 0.64 29.14
N ARG A 2 8.02 -0.10 28.15
CA ARG A 2 9.29 0.27 27.51
C ARG A 2 9.01 1.43 26.56
N VAL A 3 9.73 2.54 26.72
CA VAL A 3 9.73 3.65 25.76
C VAL A 3 10.51 3.17 24.55
N VAL A 4 9.86 3.04 23.41
CA VAL A 4 10.52 2.75 22.13
C VAL A 4 11.01 4.09 21.58
N PRO A 5 12.30 4.26 21.26
CA PRO A 5 12.85 5.49 20.70
C PRO A 5 12.47 5.60 19.21
N ALA A 6 11.19 5.79 18.93
CA ALA A 6 10.64 5.94 17.58
C ALA A 6 9.47 6.91 17.58
N PRO A 7 9.19 7.58 16.44
CA PRO A 7 7.98 8.36 16.26
C PRO A 7 6.71 7.54 16.50
N ASN A 8 5.63 8.20 16.93
CA ASN A 8 4.35 7.54 17.11
C ASN A 8 3.73 7.19 15.75
N THR A 9 3.66 5.90 15.43
CA THR A 9 3.11 5.40 14.16
C THR A 9 1.66 5.85 13.92
N ARG A 10 0.81 5.90 14.97
CA ARG A 10 -0.58 6.33 14.82
C ARG A 10 -0.67 7.78 14.36
N VAL A 11 0.07 8.67 15.01
CA VAL A 11 0.12 10.10 14.66
C VAL A 11 0.61 10.26 13.22
N ARG A 12 1.61 9.47 12.81
CA ARG A 12 2.10 9.50 11.42
C ARG A 12 1.10 8.97 10.40
N ILE A 13 0.30 7.97 10.75
CA ILE A 13 -0.81 7.51 9.88
C ILE A 13 -1.81 8.65 9.69
N GLU A 14 -2.18 9.35 10.77
CA GLU A 14 -3.09 10.51 10.69
C GLU A 14 -2.52 11.61 9.79
N MET A 15 -1.22 11.93 9.92
CA MET A 15 -0.53 12.89 9.06
C MET A 15 -0.51 12.46 7.59
N ALA A 16 -0.26 11.19 7.30
CA ALA A 16 -0.26 10.66 5.94
C ALA A 16 -1.65 10.75 5.30
N ILE A 17 -2.70 10.44 6.06
CA ILE A 17 -4.10 10.56 5.62
C ILE A 17 -4.44 12.02 5.34
N GLU A 18 -4.06 12.94 6.23
CA GLU A 18 -4.31 14.38 6.04
C GLU A 18 -3.60 14.91 4.79
N ALA A 19 -2.34 14.51 4.57
CA ALA A 19 -1.59 14.85 3.35
C ALA A 19 -2.27 14.31 2.09
N ALA A 20 -2.72 13.06 2.12
CA ALA A 20 -3.44 12.41 1.02
C ALA A 20 -4.75 13.14 0.66
N ILE A 21 -5.53 13.54 1.66
CA ILE A 21 -6.80 14.26 1.46
C ILE A 21 -6.59 15.67 0.89
N LYS A 22 -5.49 16.34 1.27
CA LYS A 22 -5.17 17.71 0.80
C LYS A 22 -4.58 17.74 -0.61
N ALA A 23 -4.02 16.63 -1.08
CA ALA A 23 -3.38 16.54 -2.37
C ALA A 23 -4.40 16.63 -3.52
N LYS A 24 -3.99 17.23 -4.64
CA LYS A 24 -4.80 17.33 -5.87
C LYS A 24 -4.71 16.06 -6.70
N ASP A 25 -3.58 15.36 -6.62
CA ASP A 25 -3.31 14.11 -7.33
C ASP A 25 -2.40 13.18 -6.52
N ILE A 26 -2.26 11.94 -7.02
CA ILE A 26 -1.50 10.88 -6.35
C ILE A 26 0.00 11.21 -6.18
N PHE A 27 0.57 11.98 -7.10
CA PHE A 27 2.00 12.34 -7.06
C PHE A 27 2.24 13.49 -6.07
N GLU A 28 1.32 14.45 -6.00
CA GLU A 28 1.32 15.47 -4.94
C GLU A 28 1.12 14.82 -3.57
N ALA A 29 0.24 13.83 -3.44
CA ALA A 29 0.10 13.08 -2.20
C ALA A 29 1.41 12.42 -1.79
N GLY A 30 2.10 11.74 -2.71
CA GLY A 30 3.40 11.14 -2.46
C GLY A 30 4.46 12.14 -1.97
N ARG A 31 4.52 13.34 -2.58
CA ARG A 31 5.42 14.43 -2.12
C ARG A 31 5.06 14.91 -0.72
N LEU A 32 3.79 15.24 -0.47
CA LEU A 32 3.34 15.74 0.83
C LEU A 32 3.55 14.71 1.95
N ILE A 33 3.30 13.43 1.68
CA ILE A 33 3.56 12.32 2.61
C ILE A 33 5.07 12.22 2.89
N THR A 34 5.90 12.32 1.86
CA THR A 34 7.36 12.28 2.02
C THR A 34 7.85 13.43 2.92
N ASP A 35 7.30 14.63 2.74
CA ASP A 35 7.70 15.82 3.51
C ASP A 35 7.29 15.73 4.99
N CYS A 36 6.10 15.20 5.29
CA CYS A 36 5.58 15.21 6.67
C CYS A 36 5.83 13.90 7.45
N VAL A 37 5.92 12.77 6.76
CA VAL A 37 6.14 11.44 7.35
C VAL A 37 7.52 10.89 7.02
N GLY A 38 7.92 10.97 5.76
CA GLY A 38 9.02 10.19 5.19
C GLY A 38 8.51 8.96 4.43
N ASN A 39 9.39 8.33 3.65
CA ASN A 39 9.10 7.19 2.78
C ASN A 39 10.21 6.13 2.81
N GLY A 40 11.04 6.10 3.85
CA GLY A 40 12.17 5.18 3.97
C GLY A 40 11.83 3.83 4.60
N LEU A 41 12.87 3.01 4.78
CA LEU A 41 12.81 1.65 5.37
C LEU A 41 12.21 1.56 6.79
N PRO A 42 12.29 2.57 7.68
CA PRO A 42 11.70 2.43 9.00
C PRO A 42 10.19 2.20 8.92
N SER A 43 9.67 1.24 9.69
CA SER A 43 8.23 0.90 9.65
C SER A 43 7.32 2.06 10.06
N TYR A 44 7.83 2.99 10.88
CA TYR A 44 7.14 4.24 11.24
C TYR A 44 7.16 5.30 10.13
N GLU A 45 7.77 5.01 8.97
CA GLU A 45 7.67 5.79 7.73
C GLU A 45 6.90 5.01 6.67
N ALA A 46 7.36 3.80 6.33
CA ALA A 46 6.77 2.99 5.25
C ALA A 46 5.29 2.65 5.47
N ALA A 47 4.91 2.20 6.68
CA ALA A 47 3.52 1.82 6.94
C ALA A 47 2.55 3.02 6.89
N PRO A 48 2.83 4.16 7.56
CA PRO A 48 2.02 5.36 7.37
C PRO A 48 1.98 5.85 5.92
N ALA A 49 3.12 5.86 5.21
CA ALA A 49 3.16 6.30 3.81
C ALA A 49 2.28 5.44 2.91
N ALA A 50 2.29 4.11 3.09
CA ALA A 50 1.40 3.21 2.36
C ALA A 50 -0.08 3.46 2.63
N VAL A 51 -0.45 3.79 3.87
CA VAL A 51 -1.84 4.17 4.20
C VAL A 51 -2.22 5.47 3.49
N GLY A 52 -1.35 6.48 3.50
CA GLY A 52 -1.58 7.73 2.78
C GLY A 52 -1.75 7.53 1.27
N ILE A 53 -0.88 6.73 0.65
CA ILE A 53 -0.97 6.40 -0.79
C ILE A 53 -2.25 5.62 -1.11
N PHE A 54 -2.67 4.68 -0.27
CA PHE A 54 -3.94 3.98 -0.43
C PHE A 54 -5.14 4.94 -0.38
N VAL A 55 -5.14 5.89 0.55
CA VAL A 55 -6.20 6.92 0.64
C VAL A 55 -6.18 7.82 -0.59
N ALA A 56 -5.01 8.32 -1.01
CA ALA A 56 -4.87 9.17 -2.19
C ALA A 56 -5.24 8.42 -3.50
N GLY A 57 -5.03 7.11 -3.54
CA GLY A 57 -5.44 6.25 -4.65
C GLY A 57 -6.94 6.00 -4.74
N GLY A 58 -7.72 6.43 -3.74
CA GLY A 58 -9.18 6.26 -3.70
C GLY A 58 -9.62 4.79 -3.71
N GLY A 59 -8.75 3.89 -3.24
CA GLY A 59 -8.98 2.44 -3.30
C GLY A 59 -8.81 1.81 -4.70
N CYS A 60 -8.49 2.58 -5.74
CA CYS A 60 -8.19 2.03 -7.07
C CYS A 60 -6.82 1.32 -7.06
N PRO A 61 -6.72 -0.01 -7.30
CA PRO A 61 -5.45 -0.72 -7.18
C PRO A 61 -4.35 -0.19 -8.12
N GLU A 62 -4.69 0.10 -9.37
CA GLU A 62 -3.73 0.60 -10.36
C GLU A 62 -3.16 1.95 -9.96
N ASN A 63 -4.03 2.93 -9.68
CA ASN A 63 -3.61 4.26 -9.26
C ASN A 63 -2.79 4.22 -7.96
N THR A 64 -3.20 3.37 -7.01
CA THR A 64 -2.51 3.19 -5.72
C THR A 64 -1.10 2.63 -5.90
N VAL A 65 -0.94 1.57 -6.71
CA VAL A 65 0.38 0.96 -6.95
C VAL A 65 1.28 1.89 -7.77
N ILE A 66 0.74 2.62 -8.76
CA ILE A 66 1.49 3.64 -9.50
C ILE A 66 1.98 4.73 -8.55
N GLY A 67 1.10 5.24 -7.67
CA GLY A 67 1.47 6.23 -6.66
C GLY A 67 2.58 5.75 -5.73
N GLY A 68 2.42 4.54 -5.19
CA GLY A 68 3.41 3.94 -4.29
C GLY A 68 4.75 3.68 -4.97
N ALA A 69 4.75 3.19 -6.21
CA ALA A 69 5.98 2.92 -6.96
C ALA A 69 6.73 4.21 -7.33
N ASN A 70 6.05 5.36 -7.37
CA ASN A 70 6.63 6.66 -7.71
C ASN A 70 6.91 7.56 -6.49
N ILE A 71 6.64 7.11 -5.26
CA ILE A 71 6.88 7.91 -4.06
C ILE A 71 8.39 8.06 -3.75
N GLY A 72 9.24 7.17 -4.27
CA GLY A 72 10.66 7.06 -3.91
C GLY A 72 10.87 6.31 -2.59
N GLY A 73 12.12 6.28 -2.11
CA GLY A 73 12.46 5.57 -0.87
C GLY A 73 12.20 4.05 -0.95
N ASP A 74 11.52 3.50 0.05
CA ASP A 74 11.09 2.10 0.15
C ASP A 74 9.82 1.83 -0.69
N SER A 75 9.89 2.25 -1.96
CA SER A 75 8.74 2.33 -2.87
C SER A 75 8.08 0.98 -3.16
N ASP A 76 8.85 -0.12 -3.19
CA ASP A 76 8.31 -1.47 -3.42
C ASP A 76 7.49 -1.94 -2.22
N THR A 77 7.99 -1.75 -1.00
CA THR A 77 7.27 -2.05 0.24
C THR A 77 6.01 -1.20 0.37
N ILE A 78 6.11 0.10 0.10
CA ILE A 78 4.99 1.04 0.16
C ILE A 78 3.91 0.68 -0.88
N ALA A 79 4.30 0.47 -2.14
CA ALA A 79 3.39 0.08 -3.21
C ALA A 79 2.71 -1.26 -2.95
N ASN A 80 3.45 -2.22 -2.39
CA ASN A 80 2.91 -3.54 -2.05
C ASN A 80 1.84 -3.42 -0.94
N MET A 81 2.14 -2.75 0.17
CA MET A 81 1.16 -2.56 1.24
C MET A 81 -0.07 -1.78 0.77
N ALA A 82 0.14 -0.67 0.04
CA ALA A 82 -0.95 0.16 -0.46
C ALA A 82 -1.82 -0.60 -1.47
N GLY A 83 -1.19 -1.32 -2.41
CA GLY A 83 -1.88 -2.16 -3.39
C GLY A 83 -2.65 -3.32 -2.75
N ALA A 84 -2.11 -3.94 -1.70
CA ALA A 84 -2.81 -4.97 -0.93
C ALA A 84 -4.06 -4.42 -0.25
N MET A 85 -4.00 -3.21 0.33
CA MET A 85 -5.17 -2.53 0.91
C MET A 85 -6.22 -2.21 -0.15
N ALA A 86 -5.81 -1.66 -1.30
CA ALA A 86 -6.71 -1.38 -2.42
C ALA A 86 -7.38 -2.65 -2.95
N GLY A 87 -6.61 -3.70 -3.27
CA GLY A 87 -7.15 -4.96 -3.78
C GLY A 87 -8.05 -5.69 -2.78
N ALA A 88 -7.78 -5.59 -1.47
CA ALA A 88 -8.67 -6.11 -0.44
C ALA A 88 -10.00 -5.36 -0.37
N LEU A 89 -10.00 -4.04 -0.61
CA LEU A 89 -11.20 -3.21 -0.61
C LEU A 89 -12.07 -3.45 -1.85
N THR A 90 -11.45 -3.58 -3.03
CA THR A 90 -12.18 -3.55 -4.31
C THR A 90 -12.28 -4.90 -5.01
N GLY A 91 -11.50 -5.90 -4.59
CA GLY A 91 -11.49 -7.24 -5.17
C GLY A 91 -10.66 -7.37 -6.45
N ILE A 92 -10.44 -8.62 -6.86
CA ILE A 92 -9.52 -8.97 -7.96
C ILE A 92 -9.95 -8.39 -9.32
N ASP A 93 -11.26 -8.21 -9.55
CA ASP A 93 -11.80 -7.72 -10.82
C ASP A 93 -11.39 -6.27 -11.14
N THR A 94 -10.88 -5.54 -10.14
CA THR A 94 -10.38 -4.16 -10.30
C THR A 94 -8.87 -4.07 -10.52
N VAL A 95 -8.15 -5.19 -10.43
CA VAL A 95 -6.71 -5.24 -10.73
C VAL A 95 -6.52 -5.35 -12.25
N PRO A 96 -5.68 -4.52 -12.88
CA PRO A 96 -5.43 -4.61 -14.31
C PRO A 96 -4.95 -6.00 -14.72
N LEU A 97 -5.75 -6.68 -15.55
CA LEU A 97 -5.53 -8.08 -15.91
C LEU A 97 -4.18 -8.30 -16.60
N ASP A 98 -3.75 -7.34 -17.43
CA ASP A 98 -2.48 -7.43 -18.15
C ASP A 98 -1.28 -7.33 -17.20
N LEU A 99 -1.35 -6.48 -16.17
CA LEU A 99 -0.31 -6.40 -15.13
C LEU A 99 -0.29 -7.69 -14.30
N TYR A 100 -1.46 -8.18 -13.88
CA TYR A 100 -1.58 -9.45 -13.16
C TYR A 100 -0.97 -10.61 -13.96
N ARG A 101 -1.30 -10.73 -15.25
CA ARG A 101 -0.77 -11.76 -16.14
C ARG A 101 0.75 -11.62 -16.32
N SER A 102 1.23 -10.41 -16.62
CA SER A 102 2.67 -10.16 -16.79
C SER A 102 3.46 -10.56 -15.55
N VAL A 103 2.99 -10.20 -14.35
CA VAL A 103 3.66 -10.59 -13.09
C VAL A 103 3.57 -12.10 -12.88
N SER A 104 2.40 -12.70 -13.06
CA SER A 104 2.19 -14.13 -12.80
C SER A 104 3.01 -15.01 -13.75
N GLU A 105 2.97 -14.72 -15.05
CA GLU A 105 3.57 -15.56 -16.09
C GLU A 105 5.09 -15.41 -16.13
N LYS A 106 5.62 -14.19 -16.08
CA LYS A 106 7.08 -13.97 -16.12
C LYS A 106 7.81 -14.54 -14.92
N ASN A 107 7.12 -14.64 -13.78
CA ASN A 107 7.69 -15.16 -12.53
C ASN A 107 7.20 -16.58 -12.21
N ASN A 108 6.41 -17.20 -13.09
CA ASN A 108 5.81 -18.53 -12.90
C ASN A 108 5.07 -18.66 -11.54
N LEU A 109 4.31 -17.63 -11.17
CA LEU A 109 3.58 -17.53 -9.91
C LEU A 109 2.13 -18.01 -10.05
N LYS A 110 1.70 -18.85 -9.11
CA LYS A 110 0.31 -19.31 -8.99
C LYS A 110 -0.46 -18.48 -7.97
N LEU A 111 -0.58 -17.18 -8.23
CA LEU A 111 -1.14 -16.20 -7.28
C LEU A 111 -2.59 -16.51 -6.90
N HIS A 112 -3.44 -16.86 -7.88
CA HIS A 112 -4.83 -17.24 -7.63
C HIS A 112 -4.95 -18.46 -6.70
N ASP A 113 -4.22 -19.54 -7.01
CA ASP A 113 -4.23 -20.76 -6.19
C ASP A 113 -3.74 -20.51 -4.77
N LEU A 114 -2.74 -19.63 -4.61
CA LEU A 114 -2.24 -19.21 -3.30
C LEU A 114 -3.33 -18.46 -2.53
N ALA A 115 -3.99 -17.48 -3.16
CA ALA A 115 -5.06 -16.71 -2.54
C ALA A 115 -6.24 -17.60 -2.09
N VAL A 116 -6.67 -18.55 -2.94
CA VAL A 116 -7.73 -19.52 -2.61
C VAL A 116 -7.36 -20.36 -1.40
N ARG A 117 -6.12 -20.90 -1.35
CA ARG A 117 -5.65 -21.70 -0.20
C ARG A 117 -5.58 -20.89 1.10
N MET A 118 -5.16 -19.64 1.03
CA MET A 118 -5.12 -18.74 2.20
C MET A 118 -6.54 -18.45 2.72
N ALA A 119 -7.49 -18.14 1.84
CA ALA A 119 -8.89 -17.89 2.20
C ALA A 119 -9.57 -19.12 2.83
N GLN A 120 -9.34 -20.31 2.26
CA GLN A 120 -9.85 -21.57 2.82
C GLN A 120 -9.25 -21.87 4.20
N SER A 121 -7.96 -21.58 4.40
CA SER A 121 -7.29 -21.80 5.69
C SER A 121 -7.83 -20.89 6.80
N GLN A 122 -8.22 -19.65 6.48
CA GLN A 122 -8.87 -18.74 7.43
C GLN A 122 -10.29 -19.21 7.79
N SER A 123 -11.01 -19.77 6.83
CA SER A 123 -12.38 -20.28 7.06
C SER A 123 -12.42 -21.49 8.01
N LYS A 124 -11.34 -22.26 8.09
CA LYS A 124 -11.19 -23.42 9.00
C LYS A 124 -10.78 -23.05 10.43
N ARG A 125 -10.47 -21.77 10.71
CA ARG A 125 -10.10 -21.29 12.05
C ARG A 125 -11.31 -20.76 12.85
N LYS A 126 -12.50 -20.73 12.24
CA LYS A 126 -13.78 -20.49 12.91
C LYS A 126 -14.40 -21.83 13.30
#